data_AF-A0A258K635-F1
#
_entry.id   AF-A0A258K635-F1
#
_cell.length_a   1.000
_cell.length_b   1.000
_cell.length_c   1.000
_cell.angle_alpha   90.00
_cell.angle_beta   90.00
_cell.angle_gamma   90.00
#
_symmetry.space_group_name_H-M   'P 1'
#
loop_
_entity.id
_entity.type
_entity.pdbx_description
1 polymer ?
#
loop_
_entity_poly.entity_id
_entity_poly.type
_entity_poly.pdbx_seq_one_letter_code
_entity_poly.pdbx_strand_id
1 'polypeptide(L)' 'MGGKLPLSVIRIRVQEAYLHCAKALMRSRLWSPEAQVERSVLPTMGEMLHDHTSGAFKAETQEEMLKRFREVLY' A
#
# COMPACT_ATOMS: atom_id res chain seq x y z
N MET A 1 14.00 30.98 -8.58
CA MET A 1 14.61 29.62 -8.63
C MET A 1 14.01 28.87 -9.82
N GLY A 2 14.61 29.01 -11.01
CA GLY A 2 14.17 28.29 -12.21
C GLY A 2 14.83 26.91 -12.25
N GLY A 3 14.10 25.87 -11.85
CA GLY A 3 14.61 24.49 -11.83
C GLY A 3 14.80 23.95 -13.25
N LYS A 4 15.97 23.38 -13.54
CA LYS A 4 16.20 22.62 -14.77
C LYS A 4 15.19 21.48 -14.88
N LEU A 5 14.52 21.38 -16.02
CA LEU A 5 13.61 20.28 -16.31
C LEU A 5 14.40 18.97 -16.50
N PRO A 6 13.81 17.81 -16.18
CA PRO A 6 14.44 16.51 -16.37
C PRO A 6 14.81 16.26 -17.82
N LEU A 7 15.94 15.58 -18.06
CA LEU A 7 16.40 15.22 -19.41
C LEU A 7 15.50 14.17 -20.08
N SER A 8 14.78 13.36 -19.31
CA SER A 8 13.81 12.40 -19.81
C SER A 8 12.80 12.01 -18.72
N VAL A 9 11.67 11.46 -19.15
CA VAL A 9 10.65 10.86 -18.29
C VAL A 9 10.24 9.51 -18.87
N ILE A 10 9.86 8.58 -17.99
CA ILE A 10 9.33 7.27 -18.38
C ILE A 10 7.88 7.19 -17.94
N ARG A 11 6.98 6.90 -18.88
CA ARG A 11 5.56 6.67 -18.59
C ARG A 11 5.29 5.17 -18.54
N ILE A 12 4.98 4.66 -17.35
CA ILE A 12 4.70 3.24 -17.14
C ILE A 12 3.19 3.04 -17.02
N ARG A 13 2.64 2.12 -17.82
CA ARG A 13 1.28 1.58 -17.61
C ARG A 13 1.42 0.22 -16.95
N VAL A 14 1.03 0.14 -15.68
CA VAL A 14 1.00 -1.12 -14.93
C VAL A 14 -0.24 -1.89 -15.37
N GLN A 15 -0.06 -3.10 -15.91
CA GLN A 15 -1.18 -3.98 -16.25
C GLN A 15 -1.65 -4.75 -15.01
N GLU A 16 -0.71 -5.27 -14.23
CA GLU A 16 -0.98 -6.04 -13.01
C GLU A 16 0.13 -5.78 -11.99
N ALA A 17 -0.24 -5.62 -10.72
CA ALA A 17 0.69 -5.48 -9.60
C ALA A 17 0.36 -6.54 -8.54
N TYR A 18 1.36 -7.33 -8.18
CA TYR A 18 1.22 -8.43 -7.22
C TYR A 18 1.88 -8.06 -5.90
N LEU A 19 1.15 -8.21 -4.79
CA LEU A 19 1.59 -7.83 -3.44
C LEU A 19 2.61 -8.80 -2.80
N HIS A 20 2.94 -9.92 -3.46
CA HIS A 20 3.56 -11.07 -2.79
C HIS A 20 4.89 -11.56 -3.38
N CYS A 21 5.68 -10.71 -4.03
CA CYS A 21 7.04 -11.15 -4.36
C CYS A 21 7.90 -11.22 -3.09
N ALA A 22 8.52 -12.37 -2.79
CA ALA A 22 9.46 -12.50 -1.68
C ALA A 22 10.56 -11.41 -1.69
N LYS A 23 10.93 -10.93 -2.89
CA LYS A 23 11.85 -9.80 -3.07
C LYS A 23 11.33 -8.48 -2.48
N ALA A 24 10.01 -8.24 -2.49
CA ALA A 24 9.43 -7.05 -1.87
C ALA A 24 9.59 -7.10 -0.35
N LEU A 25 9.35 -8.27 0.26
CA LEU A 25 9.59 -8.49 1.69
C LEU A 25 11.08 -8.26 2.04
N MET A 26 12.00 -8.83 1.25
CA MET A 26 13.45 -8.65 1.46
C MET A 26 13.89 -7.19 1.31
N ARG A 27 13.43 -6.48 0.27
CA ARG A 27 13.82 -5.08 -0.01
C ARG A 27 13.15 -4.07 0.92
N SER A 28 11.95 -4.37 1.41
CA SER A 28 11.24 -3.50 2.37
C SER A 28 11.92 -3.43 3.73
N ARG A 29 12.83 -4.38 4.03
CA ARG A 29 13.43 -4.56 5.36
C ARG A 29 12.34 -4.68 6.44
N LEU A 30 11.23 -5.36 6.14
CA LEU A 30 10.05 -5.42 7.02
C LEU A 30 10.38 -5.78 8.48
N TRP A 31 11.42 -6.60 8.70
CA TRP A 31 11.85 -7.07 10.01
C TRP A 31 12.92 -6.20 10.70
N SER A 32 13.47 -5.18 10.03
CA SER A 32 14.44 -4.24 10.60
C SER A 32 13.72 -3.24 11.50
N PRO A 33 14.09 -3.10 12.79
CA PRO A 33 13.49 -2.11 13.69
C PRO A 33 13.57 -0.68 13.14
N GLU A 34 14.66 -0.36 12.45
CA GLU A 34 14.91 0.97 11.86
C GLU A 34 14.00 1.27 10.66
N ALA A 35 13.37 0.25 10.08
CA ALA A 35 12.42 0.38 8.97
C ALA A 35 10.96 0.35 9.45
N GLN A 36 10.71 0.13 10.74
CA GLN A 36 9.36 0.14 11.29
C GLN A 36 8.86 1.58 11.40
N VAL A 37 7.61 1.77 10.99
CA VAL A 37 6.90 3.03 11.07
C VAL A 37 5.57 2.81 11.77
N GLU A 38 5.03 3.87 12.38
CA GLU A 38 3.72 3.83 13.01
C GLU A 38 2.65 3.37 12.01
N ARG A 39 1.79 2.41 12.40
CA ARG A 39 0.79 1.85 11.48
C ARG A 39 -0.15 2.92 10.90
N SER A 40 -0.39 3.99 11.64
CA SER A 40 -1.24 5.12 11.24
C SER A 40 -0.70 5.91 10.05
N VAL A 41 0.58 5.79 9.70
CA VAL A 41 1.15 6.47 8.52
C VAL A 41 0.87 5.74 7.20
N LEU A 42 0.41 4.49 7.27
CA LEU A 42 0.07 3.68 6.10
C LEU A 42 -1.44 3.67 5.89
N PRO A 43 -1.93 3.66 4.64
CA PRO A 43 -3.35 3.46 4.39
C PRO A 43 -3.81 2.07 4.85
N THR A 44 -5.11 1.92 5.04
CA THR A 44 -5.73 0.62 5.28
C THR A 44 -5.71 -0.23 4.02
N MET A 45 -5.84 -1.55 4.16
CA MET A 45 -5.97 -2.43 2.99
C MET A 45 -7.21 -2.07 2.17
N GLY A 46 -8.31 -1.67 2.83
CA GLY A 46 -9.53 -1.21 2.17
C GLY A 46 -9.30 0.05 1.33
N GLU A 47 -8.55 1.02 1.85
CA GLU A 47 -8.18 2.24 1.12
C GLU A 47 -7.29 1.94 -0.08
N MET A 48 -6.26 1.09 0.10
CA MET A 48 -5.38 0.67 -1.02
C MET A 48 -6.19 0.00 -2.14
N LEU A 49 -7.10 -0.89 -1.79
CA LEU A 49 -7.95 -1.60 -2.76
C LEU A 49 -9.01 -0.67 -3.38
N HIS A 50 -9.54 0.31 -2.63
CA HIS A 50 -10.47 1.32 -3.14
C HIS A 50 -9.80 2.12 -4.24
N ASP A 51 -8.59 2.63 -3.98
CA ASP A 51 -7.82 3.39 -4.96
C ASP A 51 -7.46 2.55 -6.19
N HIS A 52 -7.01 1.31 -6.00
CA HIS A 52 -6.67 0.41 -7.11
C HIS A 52 -7.87 0.03 -7.99
N THR A 53 -9.07 -0.01 -7.43
CA THR A 53 -10.29 -0.35 -8.15
C THR A 53 -11.07 0.87 -8.64
N SER A 54 -10.46 2.06 -8.56
CA SER A 54 -11.12 3.33 -8.91
C SER A 54 -12.45 3.55 -8.17
N GLY A 55 -12.48 3.13 -6.91
CA GLY A 55 -13.61 3.32 -6.00
C GLY A 55 -14.76 2.35 -6.18
N ALA A 56 -14.53 1.14 -6.73
CA ALA A 56 -15.57 0.15 -6.98
C ALA A 56 -16.33 -0.31 -5.72
N PHE A 57 -15.79 -0.09 -4.53
CA PHE A 57 -16.43 -0.38 -3.25
C PHE A 57 -16.01 0.65 -2.19
N LYS A 58 -16.77 0.81 -1.11
CA LYS A 58 -16.41 1.71 -0.01
C LYS A 58 -15.38 1.02 0.91
N ALA A 59 -14.25 1.67 1.17
CA ALA A 59 -13.29 1.20 2.15
C ALA A 59 -13.90 1.25 3.56
N GLU A 60 -13.84 0.13 4.28
CA GLU A 60 -14.11 0.09 5.72
C GLU A 60 -12.91 0.69 6.49
N THR A 61 -13.17 1.24 7.66
CA THR A 61 -12.12 1.73 8.55
C THR A 61 -11.26 0.58 9.08
N GLN A 62 -10.05 0.90 9.56
CA GLN A 62 -9.18 -0.11 10.15
C GLN A 62 -9.81 -0.80 11.38
N GLU A 63 -10.60 -0.06 12.15
CA GLU A 63 -11.26 -0.57 13.35
C GLU A 63 -12.37 -1.57 13.02
N GLU A 64 -13.19 -1.24 12.02
CA GLU A 64 -14.23 -2.14 11.47
C GLU A 64 -13.61 -3.41 10.90
N MET A 65 -12.52 -3.29 10.13
CA MET A 65 -11.80 -4.41 9.56
C MET A 65 -11.26 -5.36 10.64
N LEU A 66 -10.62 -4.81 11.69
CA LEU A 66 -10.09 -5.62 12.81
C LEU A 66 -11.20 -6.31 13.60
N LYS A 67 -12.37 -5.66 13.76
CA LYS A 67 -13.54 -6.28 14.39
C LYS A 67 -14.01 -7.48 13.59
N ARG A 68 -14.19 -7.31 12.27
CA ARG A 68 -14.59 -8.39 11.37
C ARG A 68 -13.59 -9.54 11.35
N PHE A 69 -12.29 -9.26 11.36
CA PHE A 69 -11.26 -10.31 11.41
C PHE A 69 -11.33 -11.15 12.69
N ARG A 70 -11.59 -10.53 13.84
CA ARG A 70 -11.79 -11.28 15.09
C ARG A 70 -13.02 -12.18 15.06
N GLU A 71 -14.06 -11.81 14.33
CA GLU A 71 -15.29 -12.60 14.21
C GLU A 71 -15.18 -13.74 13.19
N VAL A 72 -14.31 -13.62 12.18
CA VAL A 72 -14.23 -14.54 11.05
C VAL A 72 -13.01 -15.48 11.09
N LEU A 73 -11.87 -15.01 11.62
CA LEU A 73 -10.59 -15.74 11.56
C LEU A 73 -10.17 -16.39 12.90
N TYR A 74 -10.88 -16.09 13.98
CA TYR A 74 -10.65 -16.62 15.33
C TYR A 74 -11.98 -17.06 15.94
#